data_AF-A0A1M5WE90-F1
#
_entry.id   AF-A0A1M5WE90-F1
#
_cell.length_a   1.000
_cell.length_b   1.000
_cell.length_c   1.000
_cell.angle_alpha   90.00
_cell.angle_beta   90.00
_cell.angle_gamma   90.00
#
_symmetry.space_group_name_H-M   'P 1'
#
loop_
_entity.id
_entity.type
_entity.pdbx_description
1 polymer ?
#
loop_
_entity_poly.entity_id
_entity_poly.type
_entity_poly.pdbx_seq_one_letter_code
_entity_poly.pdbx_strand_id
1 'polypeptide(L)'
;MFDKIMNMLNKIVNILKRILLIIYVIVIYKVGVYHVPVRTVWGQNNIFDLRYVPIWELVDKKPMGLNVVRYELCVSRAVYQIGLITLIAIALYFALEEISKLFEN
;
A
#
# COMPACT_ATOMS: atom_id res chain seq x y z
N MET A 1 30.66 -26.84 11.81
CA MET A 1 29.55 -27.21 10.89
C MET A 1 28.29 -26.42 11.22
N PHE A 2 27.93 -26.33 12.50
CA PHE A 2 26.80 -25.56 13.01
C PHE A 2 26.86 -24.06 12.66
N ASP A 3 27.98 -23.38 12.91
CA ASP A 3 28.13 -21.93 12.62
C ASP A 3 27.92 -21.58 11.14
N LYS A 4 28.29 -22.50 10.25
CA LYS A 4 28.08 -22.34 8.80
C LYS A 4 26.58 -22.38 8.46
N ILE A 5 25.81 -23.22 9.15
CA ILE A 5 24.35 -23.32 8.97
C ILE A 5 23.69 -22.03 9.49
N MET A 6 24.07 -21.55 10.66
CA MET A 6 23.53 -20.31 11.25
C MET A 6 23.81 -19.09 10.37
N ASN A 7 25.04 -18.95 9.86
CA ASN A 7 25.39 -17.90 8.91
C ASN A 7 24.57 -17.97 7.61
N MET A 8 24.26 -19.17 7.11
CA MET A 8 23.39 -19.32 5.93
C MET A 8 21.95 -18.90 6.24
N LEU A 9 21.41 -19.26 7.41
CA LEU A 9 20.06 -18.88 7.84
C LEU A 9 19.93 -17.36 7.98
N ASN A 10 20.88 -16.69 8.63
CA ASN A 10 20.91 -15.23 8.76
C ASN A 10 20.96 -14.53 7.39
N LYS A 11 21.73 -15.09 6.45
CA LYS A 11 21.77 -14.56 5.07
C LYS A 11 20.41 -14.67 4.39
N ILE A 12 19.68 -15.77 4.57
CA ILE A 12 18.33 -15.96 4.03
C ILE A 12 17.36 -14.94 4.63
N VAL A 13 17.37 -14.76 5.95
CA VAL A 13 16.51 -13.78 6.65
C VAL A 13 16.77 -12.36 6.12
N ASN A 14 18.03 -11.99 5.92
CA ASN A 14 18.38 -10.69 5.34
C ASN A 14 17.90 -10.51 3.89
N ILE A 15 17.89 -11.58 3.10
CA ILE A 15 17.30 -11.56 1.75
C ILE A 15 15.79 -11.37 1.83
N LEU A 16 15.10 -12.07 2.74
CA LEU A 16 13.66 -11.94 2.95
C LEU A 16 13.26 -10.52 3.35
N LYS A 17 14.02 -9.87 4.25
CA LYS A 17 13.81 -8.45 4.61
C LYS A 17 13.88 -7.53 3.39
N ARG A 18 14.86 -7.74 2.50
CA ARG A 18 14.99 -6.94 1.26
C ARG A 18 13.81 -7.18 0.31
N ILE A 19 13.40 -8.42 0.13
CA ILE A 19 12.24 -8.78 -0.70
C ILE A 19 10.98 -8.13 -0.15
N LEU A 20 10.76 -8.20 1.17
CA LEU A 20 9.63 -7.56 1.84
C LEU A 20 9.56 -6.06 1.56
N LEU A 21 10.70 -5.36 1.65
CA LEU A 21 10.77 -3.91 1.34
C LEU A 21 10.44 -3.61 -0.11
N ILE A 22 10.93 -4.42 -1.06
CA ILE A 22 10.61 -4.25 -2.49
C ILE A 22 9.11 -4.45 -2.73
N ILE A 23 8.53 -5.52 -2.17
CA ILE A 23 7.09 -5.80 -2.25
C ILE A 23 6.29 -4.64 -1.65
N TYR A 24 6.70 -4.14 -0.48
CA TYR A 24 6.05 -3.00 0.17
C TYR A 24 6.01 -1.78 -0.75
N VAL A 25 7.13 -1.40 -1.38
CA VAL A 25 7.18 -0.28 -2.32
C VAL A 25 6.24 -0.50 -3.51
N ILE A 26 6.21 -1.70 -4.09
CA ILE A 26 5.32 -2.04 -5.21
C ILE A 26 3.84 -1.93 -4.79
N VAL A 27 3.49 -2.43 -3.61
CA VAL A 27 2.11 -2.38 -3.10
C VAL A 27 1.69 -0.93 -2.83
N ILE A 28 2.52 -0.15 -2.16
CA ILE A 28 2.23 1.28 -1.91
C ILE A 28 2.08 2.04 -3.23
N TYR A 29 2.94 1.80 -4.21
CA TYR A 29 2.80 2.41 -5.53
C TYR A 29 1.48 2.02 -6.19
N LYS A 30 1.12 0.73 -6.20
CA LYS A 30 -0.13 0.26 -6.79
C LYS A 30 -1.37 0.83 -6.10
N VAL A 31 -1.40 0.80 -4.77
CA VAL A 31 -2.54 1.30 -3.99
C VAL A 31 -2.62 2.82 -4.02
N GLY A 32 -1.48 3.51 -3.86
CA GLY A 32 -1.39 4.97 -3.80
C GLY A 32 -1.54 5.67 -5.16
N VAL A 33 -1.33 4.97 -6.27
CA VAL A 33 -1.41 5.56 -7.63
C VAL A 33 -2.53 4.98 -8.47
N TYR A 34 -2.73 3.66 -8.49
CA TYR A 34 -3.70 3.00 -9.40
C TYR A 34 -5.04 2.70 -8.73
N HIS A 35 -5.08 2.61 -7.40
CA HIS A 35 -6.25 2.13 -6.67
C HIS A 35 -6.60 3.05 -5.51
N VAL A 36 -6.76 4.32 -5.82
CA VAL A 36 -7.00 5.37 -4.83
C VAL A 36 -8.50 5.50 -4.58
N PRO A 37 -8.96 5.52 -3.31
CA PRO A 37 -10.38 5.65 -3.03
C PRO A 37 -10.87 7.07 -3.37
N VAL A 38 -11.93 7.14 -4.17
CA VAL A 38 -12.57 8.40 -4.59
C VAL A 38 -14.07 8.35 -4.34
N ARG A 39 -14.65 9.51 -4.08
CA ARG A 39 -16.09 9.75 -4.14
C ARG A 39 -16.44 10.33 -5.50
N THR A 40 -17.53 9.84 -6.09
CA THR A 40 -18.15 10.49 -7.24
C THR A 40 -19.09 11.58 -6.77
N VAL A 41 -18.86 12.81 -7.25
CA VAL A 41 -19.74 13.95 -7.01
C VAL A 41 -20.44 14.31 -8.32
N TRP A 42 -21.77 14.31 -8.26
CA TRP A 42 -22.65 14.66 -9.38
C TRP A 42 -23.48 15.90 -9.05
N GLY A 43 -23.46 16.90 -9.94
CA GLY A 43 -24.24 18.12 -9.78
C GLY A 43 -23.87 18.92 -8.52
N GLN A 44 -24.84 19.57 -7.89
CA GLN A 44 -24.59 20.59 -6.87
C GLN A 44 -24.33 20.05 -5.45
N ASN A 45 -24.44 18.73 -5.17
CA ASN A 45 -23.99 18.10 -3.89
C ASN A 45 -24.34 16.60 -3.74
N ASN A 46 -24.73 15.87 -4.78
CA ASN A 46 -25.13 14.47 -4.61
C ASN A 46 -23.91 13.55 -4.66
N ILE A 47 -23.48 13.06 -3.48
CA ILE A 47 -22.45 12.03 -3.30
C ILE A 47 -23.12 10.68 -3.51
N PHE A 48 -22.75 9.97 -4.58
CA PHE A 48 -23.48 8.74 -4.95
C PHE A 48 -22.69 7.45 -4.75
N ASP A 49 -21.35 7.46 -4.83
CA ASP A 49 -20.61 6.20 -4.90
C ASP A 49 -19.15 6.30 -4.44
N LEU A 50 -18.65 5.24 -3.78
CA LEU A 50 -17.24 5.07 -3.45
C LEU A 50 -16.61 4.16 -4.50
N ARG A 51 -15.59 4.65 -5.20
CA ARG A 51 -14.88 3.88 -6.22
C ARG A 51 -13.38 3.91 -5.96
N TYR A 52 -12.67 2.97 -6.56
CA TYR A 52 -11.22 2.98 -6.59
C TYR A 52 -10.77 3.19 -8.02
N VAL A 53 -10.05 4.28 -8.23
CA VAL A 53 -9.59 4.67 -9.56
C VAL A 53 -8.14 5.10 -9.49
N PRO A 54 -7.45 5.17 -10.64
CA PRO A 54 -6.13 5.77 -10.69
C PRO A 54 -6.15 7.27 -10.38
N ILE A 55 -5.05 7.77 -9.83
CA ILE A 55 -4.93 9.15 -9.35
C ILE A 55 -5.17 10.21 -10.43
N TRP A 56 -4.87 9.92 -11.70
CA TRP A 56 -5.11 10.86 -12.79
C TRP A 56 -6.59 11.09 -13.09
N GLU A 57 -7.49 10.18 -12.71
CA GLU A 57 -8.93 10.42 -12.83
C GLU A 57 -9.45 11.52 -11.90
N LEU A 58 -8.67 11.93 -10.89
CA LEU A 58 -8.98 13.09 -10.06
C LEU A 58 -8.85 14.42 -10.82
N VAL A 59 -8.00 14.45 -11.85
CA VAL A 59 -7.73 15.66 -12.65
C VAL A 59 -8.75 15.79 -13.78
N ASP A 60 -9.17 14.67 -14.36
CA ASP A 60 -10.05 14.64 -15.52
C ASP A 60 -11.52 14.79 -15.11
N LYS A 61 -12.11 15.92 -15.52
CA LYS A 61 -13.56 16.10 -15.52
C LYS A 61 -14.14 15.31 -16.68
N LYS A 62 -14.82 14.20 -16.41
CA LYS A 62 -15.51 13.43 -17.45
C LYS A 62 -16.96 13.93 -17.58
N PRO A 63 -17.40 14.34 -18.78
CA PRO A 63 -18.81 14.60 -19.04
C PRO A 63 -19.57 13.26 -19.01
N MET A 64 -20.70 13.21 -18.32
CA MET A 64 -21.55 12.01 -18.29
C MET A 64 -23.01 12.46 -18.40
N GLY A 65 -23.53 12.49 -19.62
CA GLY A 65 -24.83 13.09 -19.94
C GLY A 65 -24.77 14.63 -19.93
N LEU A 66 -25.77 15.28 -19.31
CA LEU A 66 -25.87 16.75 -19.19
C LEU A 66 -25.05 17.33 -18.02
N ASN A 67 -24.40 16.48 -17.21
CA ASN A 67 -23.67 16.88 -16.01
C ASN A 67 -22.19 16.46 -16.09
N VAL A 68 -21.36 17.16 -15.33
CA VAL A 68 -19.93 16.85 -15.17
C VAL A 68 -19.75 16.02 -13.90
N VAL A 69 -19.08 14.87 -14.02
CA VAL A 69 -18.69 14.05 -12.87
C VAL A 69 -17.33 14.51 -12.41
N ARG A 70 -17.19 14.74 -11.10
CA ARG A 70 -15.90 14.99 -10.46
C ARG A 70 -15.59 13.84 -9.50
N TYR A 71 -14.38 13.30 -9.62
CA TYR A 71 -13.83 12.41 -8.62
C TYR A 71 -13.14 13.24 -7.53
N GLU A 72 -13.51 12.99 -6.28
CA GLU A 72 -12.87 13.61 -5.13
C GLU A 72 -12.16 12.55 -4.29
N LEU A 73 -10.90 12.83 -3.96
CA LEU A 73 -10.07 11.91 -3.19
C LEU A 73 -10.64 11.71 -1.78
N CYS A 74 -10.91 10.47 -1.41
CA CYS A 74 -11.23 10.11 -0.03
C CYS A 74 -9.96 10.03 0.81
N VAL A 75 -9.45 11.18 1.22
CA VAL A 75 -8.18 11.29 1.97
C VAL A 75 -8.17 10.37 3.20
N SER A 76 -9.25 10.36 4.00
CA SER A 76 -9.32 9.52 5.20
C SER A 76 -9.14 8.03 4.88
N ARG A 77 -9.85 7.51 3.88
CA ARG A 77 -9.74 6.10 3.46
C ARG A 77 -8.36 5.79 2.88
N ALA A 78 -7.81 6.69 2.06
CA ALA A 78 -6.47 6.54 1.50
C ALA A 78 -5.40 6.45 2.61
N VAL A 79 -5.49 7.33 3.62
CA VAL A 79 -4.60 7.33 4.78
C VAL A 79 -4.74 6.04 5.59
N TYR A 80 -5.96 5.58 5.87
CA TYR A 80 -6.16 4.31 6.59
C TYR A 80 -5.62 3.11 5.80
N GLN A 81 -5.82 3.08 4.48
CA GLN A 81 -5.37 1.98 3.64
C GLN A 81 -3.84 1.92 3.56
N ILE A 82 -3.18 3.06 3.35
CA ILE A 82 -1.71 3.17 3.37
C ILE A 82 -1.18 2.80 4.75
N GLY A 83 -1.76 3.39 5.81
CA GLY A 83 -1.35 3.13 7.18
C GLY A 83 -1.44 1.66 7.58
N LEU A 84 -2.51 0.96 7.18
CA LEU A 84 -2.67 -0.46 7.47
C LEU A 84 -1.64 -1.32 6.72
N ILE A 85 -1.38 -1.02 5.45
CA ILE A 85 -0.33 -1.71 4.67
C ILE A 85 1.05 -1.50 5.30
N THR A 86 1.36 -0.26 5.68
CA THR A 86 2.62 0.09 6.35
C THR A 86 2.75 -0.62 7.69
N LEU A 87 1.68 -0.68 8.49
CA LEU A 87 1.69 -1.37 9.78
C LEU A 87 1.99 -2.87 9.63
N ILE A 88 1.35 -3.53 8.64
CA ILE A 88 1.61 -4.95 8.34
C ILE A 88 3.05 -5.16 7.90
N ALA A 89 3.57 -4.32 6.99
CA ALA A 89 4.94 -4.43 6.51
C ALA A 89 5.97 -4.25 7.64
N ILE A 90 5.74 -3.29 8.53
CA ILE A 90 6.57 -3.06 9.71
C ILE A 90 6.52 -4.25 10.67
N ALA A 91 5.33 -4.78 10.97
CA ALA A 91 5.18 -5.94 11.84
C ALA A 91 5.93 -7.17 11.29
N LEU A 92 5.81 -7.43 9.98
CA LEU A 92 6.54 -8.51 9.32
C LEU A 92 8.06 -8.29 9.34
N TYR A 93 8.50 -7.04 9.14
CA TYR A 93 9.92 -6.71 9.20
C TYR A 93 10.49 -6.96 10.60
N PHE A 94 9.79 -6.53 11.65
CA PHE A 94 10.21 -6.79 13.03
C PHE A 94 10.17 -8.27 13.39
N ALA A 95 9.20 -9.04 12.88
CA ALA A 95 9.19 -10.49 13.07
C ALA A 95 10.43 -11.15 12.46
N LEU A 96 10.82 -10.74 11.24
CA LEU A 96 12.05 -11.21 10.60
C LEU A 96 13.31 -10.75 11.34
N GLU A 97 13.29 -9.55 11.93
CA GLU A 97 14.37 -9.04 12.77
C GLU A 97 14.58 -9.91 14.01
N GLU A 98 13.50 -10.25 14.70
CA GLU A 98 13.56 -11.09 15.91
C GLU A 98 14.06 -12.50 15.59
N ILE A 99 13.59 -13.08 14.48
CA ILE A 99 14.08 -14.39 13.98
C ILE A 99 15.59 -14.35 13.71
N SER A 100 16.11 -13.25 13.16
CA SER A 100 17.55 -13.11 12.89
C SER A 100 18.37 -13.15 14.19
N LYS A 101 17.90 -12.47 15.24
CA LYS A 101 18.60 -12.41 16.54
C LYS A 101 18.67 -13.77 17.23
N LEU A 102 17.64 -14.60 17.08
CA LEU A 102 17.65 -15.97 17.60
C LEU A 102 18.74 -16.83 16.97
N PHE A 103 19.23 -16.47 15.78
CA PHE A 103 20.31 -17.19 15.12
C PHE A 103 21.71 -16.58 15.37
N GLU A 104 21.80 -15.47 16.09
CA GLU A 104 23.07 -14.85 16.47
C GLU A 104 23.52 -15.22 17.89
N ASN A 105 22.59 -15.70 18.74
CA ASN A 105 22.86 -16.29 20.06
C ASN A 105 23.09 -17.81 19.97
#